data_AF-A0A078R2W3-F1
#
_entry.id   AF-A0A078R2W3-F1
#
_cell.length_a   1.000
_cell.length_b   1.000
_cell.length_c   1.000
_cell.angle_alpha   90.00
_cell.angle_beta   90.00
_cell.angle_gamma   90.00
#
_symmetry.space_group_name_H-M   'P 1'
#
loop_
_entity.id
_entity.type
_entity.pdbx_description
1 polymer ?
#
loop_
_entity_poly.entity_id
_entity_poly.type
_entity_poly.pdbx_seq_one_letter_code
_entity_poly.pdbx_strand_id
1 'polypeptide(L)'
;MLLSVFGNNAQTLPFRLSKGAGTFRLGVVCGNESCWLDQCSVKKKGQAYTIKDKLWKEGEIKLIVCPLTDSNGFIMEVSGERLPEELKLCWAFGACDGADAPAVTDNSIPAASCFHNVFSIEGNAFTTYYGESMKLRTVHGVSPIGSEIRLSDGHKQASPLALFNSGKKTDAPVISALCPWEPQEKLYFCFYQRGDYNYFMLPGLFGKEHKTRSK
;
A
#
# COMPACT_ATOMS: atom_id res chain seq x y z
N MET A 1 2.60 3.95 -28.30
CA MET A 1 1.53 4.62 -27.53
C MET A 1 1.03 3.61 -26.49
N LEU A 2 1.71 3.52 -25.34
CA LEU A 2 1.32 2.62 -24.26
C LEU A 2 0.16 3.26 -23.51
N LEU A 3 -1.05 2.73 -23.73
CA LEU A 3 -2.24 3.08 -22.98
C LEU A 3 -1.94 2.85 -21.49
N SER A 4 -2.00 3.90 -20.69
CA SER A 4 -1.89 3.80 -19.23
C SER A 4 -3.03 2.91 -18.72
N VAL A 5 -2.72 1.68 -18.32
CA VAL A 5 -3.71 0.72 -17.77
C VAL A 5 -3.97 0.99 -16.28
N PHE A 6 -3.62 2.19 -15.79
CA PHE A 6 -4.32 2.86 -14.70
C PHE A 6 -5.52 3.55 -15.31
N GLY A 7 -6.67 2.86 -15.32
CA GLY A 7 -7.91 3.50 -15.72
C GLY A 7 -8.07 4.82 -14.98
N ASN A 8 -8.56 5.85 -15.67
CA ASN A 8 -8.90 7.18 -15.13
C ASN A 8 -9.90 7.16 -13.95
N ASN A 9 -10.21 6.00 -13.39
CA ASN A 9 -11.06 5.83 -12.25
C ASN A 9 -10.30 6.23 -10.99
N ALA A 10 -10.95 7.11 -10.23
CA ALA A 10 -10.59 7.45 -8.88
C ALA A 10 -10.31 6.16 -8.07
N GLN A 11 -9.05 5.86 -7.75
CA GLN A 11 -8.75 4.78 -6.79
C GLN A 11 -9.52 5.01 -5.47
N THR A 12 -9.90 3.95 -4.80
CA THR A 12 -10.51 4.02 -3.47
C THR A 12 -9.62 3.25 -2.52
N LEU A 13 -9.69 3.56 -1.22
CA LEU A 13 -9.01 2.76 -0.21
C LEU A 13 -9.81 1.45 -0.03
N PRO A 14 -9.16 0.27 0.04
CA PRO A 14 -7.73 0.00 -0.18
C PRO A 14 -7.32 0.07 -1.67
N PHE A 15 -6.05 0.37 -1.93
CA PHE A 15 -5.53 0.55 -3.28
C PHE A 15 -5.31 -0.79 -3.98
N ARG A 16 -6.03 -1.04 -5.06
CA ARG A 16 -5.94 -2.29 -5.84
C ARG A 16 -5.13 -2.07 -7.11
N LEU A 17 -4.14 -2.93 -7.33
CA LEU A 17 -3.40 -2.94 -8.58
C LEU A 17 -4.22 -3.66 -9.65
N SER A 18 -4.02 -3.27 -10.91
CA SER A 18 -4.77 -3.84 -12.04
C SER A 18 -4.42 -5.31 -12.27
N LYS A 19 -5.36 -6.05 -12.89
CA LYS A 19 -5.16 -7.45 -13.30
C LYS A 19 -4.75 -8.37 -12.14
N GLY A 20 -5.42 -8.23 -10.99
CA GLY A 20 -5.21 -9.03 -9.78
C GLY A 20 -3.76 -8.99 -9.26
N ALA A 21 -3.05 -7.89 -9.48
CA ALA A 21 -1.66 -7.71 -9.05
C ALA A 21 -1.52 -7.32 -7.57
N GLY A 22 -2.57 -7.54 -6.77
CA GLY A 22 -2.55 -7.32 -5.33
C GLY A 22 -3.36 -6.13 -4.86
N THR A 23 -3.58 -6.11 -3.55
CA THR A 23 -4.28 -5.08 -2.79
C THR A 23 -3.33 -4.54 -1.73
N PHE A 24 -3.15 -3.22 -1.73
CA PHE A 24 -2.38 -2.46 -0.76
C PHE A 24 -3.33 -1.72 0.20
N ARG A 25 -3.18 -1.97 1.49
CA ARG A 25 -4.00 -1.38 2.55
C ARG A 25 -3.13 -0.60 3.52
N LEU A 26 -3.57 0.61 3.86
CA LEU A 26 -2.90 1.50 4.81
C LEU A 26 -3.69 1.63 6.10
N GLY A 27 -2.99 1.69 7.22
CA GLY A 27 -3.52 1.98 8.53
C GLY A 27 -2.51 2.74 9.37
N VAL A 28 -2.87 3.00 10.61
CA VAL A 28 -1.97 3.62 11.59
C VAL A 28 -2.07 2.92 12.93
N VAL A 29 -1.02 3.07 13.72
CA VAL A 29 -0.93 2.58 15.09
C VAL A 29 -0.50 3.74 15.98
N CYS A 30 -1.17 3.95 17.11
CA CYS A 30 -0.79 4.91 18.12
C CYS A 30 -0.88 4.22 19.49
N GLY A 31 0.27 3.89 20.08
CA GLY A 31 0.33 3.06 21.28
C GLY A 31 -0.35 1.69 21.07
N ASN A 32 -1.41 1.42 21.83
CA ASN A 32 -2.18 0.17 21.78
C ASN A 32 -3.42 0.23 20.87
N GLU A 33 -3.70 1.38 20.27
CA GLU A 33 -4.82 1.58 19.36
C GLU A 33 -4.34 1.58 17.91
N SER A 34 -5.21 1.11 17.00
CA SER A 34 -4.91 1.12 15.56
C SER A 34 -6.17 1.14 14.73
N CYS A 35 -6.10 1.77 13.55
CA CYS A 35 -7.22 1.83 12.60
C CYS A 35 -6.74 1.75 11.16
N TRP A 36 -7.55 1.14 10.29
CA TRP A 36 -7.32 1.18 8.86
C TRP A 36 -7.83 2.51 8.29
N LEU A 37 -7.11 3.10 7.33
CA LEU A 37 -7.47 4.41 6.78
C LEU A 37 -8.81 4.37 6.02
N ASP A 38 -9.19 3.21 5.46
CA ASP A 38 -10.51 3.01 4.85
C ASP A 38 -11.68 3.01 5.85
N GLN A 39 -11.40 2.93 7.16
CA GLN A 39 -12.39 3.00 8.24
C GLN A 39 -12.50 4.40 8.85
N CYS A 40 -11.67 5.35 8.39
CA CYS A 40 -11.59 6.71 8.91
C CYS A 40 -12.46 7.69 8.11
N SER A 41 -12.49 8.97 8.52
CA SER A 41 -13.12 10.03 7.72
C SER A 41 -12.21 10.42 6.55
N VAL A 42 -12.51 9.92 5.36
CA VAL A 42 -11.75 10.14 4.12
C VAL A 42 -12.43 11.15 3.21
N LYS A 43 -11.70 12.20 2.82
CA LYS A 43 -12.10 13.15 1.77
C LYS A 43 -11.17 13.02 0.58
N LYS A 44 -11.71 12.78 -0.61
CA LYS A 44 -10.94 12.68 -1.85
C LYS A 44 -11.11 13.91 -2.74
N LYS A 45 -10.01 14.45 -3.25
CA LYS A 45 -10.01 15.52 -4.27
C LYS A 45 -8.95 15.20 -5.33
N GLY A 46 -9.38 14.76 -6.50
CA GLY A 46 -8.46 14.33 -7.57
C GLY A 46 -7.61 13.13 -7.14
N GLN A 47 -6.30 13.32 -7.09
CA GLN A 47 -5.32 12.31 -6.66
C GLN A 47 -5.00 12.35 -5.16
N ALA A 48 -5.51 13.38 -4.46
CA ALA A 48 -5.25 13.60 -3.05
C ALA A 48 -6.37 13.05 -2.17
N TYR A 49 -5.99 12.48 -1.03
CA TYR A 49 -6.87 12.05 0.04
C TYR A 49 -6.47 12.78 1.31
N THR A 50 -7.45 13.33 2.00
CA THR A 50 -7.34 13.89 3.35
C THR A 50 -8.05 12.93 4.29
N ILE A 51 -7.34 12.41 5.29
CA ILE A 51 -7.88 11.47 6.26
C ILE A 51 -7.78 12.09 7.66
N LYS A 52 -8.91 12.03 8.37
CA LYS A 52 -9.03 12.45 9.77
C LYS A 52 -9.62 11.32 10.60
N ASP A 53 -9.13 11.19 11.82
CA ASP A 53 -9.64 10.24 12.80
C ASP A 53 -9.39 10.76 14.21
N LYS A 54 -10.20 10.30 15.16
CA LYS A 54 -10.03 10.61 16.59
C LYS A 54 -8.66 10.18 17.11
N LEU A 55 -8.06 9.13 16.54
CA LEU A 55 -6.79 8.55 16.96
C LEU A 55 -5.61 9.54 16.89
N TRP A 56 -5.65 10.50 15.96
CA TRP A 56 -4.64 11.56 15.84
C TRP A 56 -5.22 12.97 16.03
N LYS A 57 -6.34 13.08 16.76
CA LYS A 57 -6.94 14.34 17.22
C LYS A 57 -7.16 15.36 16.09
N GLU A 58 -6.48 16.50 16.14
CA GLU A 58 -6.58 17.60 15.17
C GLU A 58 -5.60 17.47 13.99
N GLY A 59 -4.82 16.38 13.98
CA GLY A 59 -3.90 16.07 12.91
C GLY A 59 -4.62 15.66 11.62
N GLU A 60 -3.85 15.62 10.54
CA GLU A 60 -4.36 15.21 9.24
C GLU A 60 -3.32 14.35 8.53
N ILE A 61 -3.78 13.25 7.92
CA ILE A 61 -2.97 12.43 7.02
C ILE A 61 -3.38 12.78 5.60
N LYS A 62 -2.38 13.06 4.76
CA LYS A 62 -2.56 13.34 3.33
C LYS A 62 -1.87 12.28 2.50
N LEU A 63 -2.62 11.69 1.58
CA LEU A 63 -2.10 10.75 0.58
C LEU A 63 -2.20 11.39 -0.80
N ILE A 64 -1.15 11.29 -1.60
CA ILE A 64 -1.20 11.65 -3.02
C ILE A 64 -0.76 10.44 -3.82
N VAL A 65 -1.60 10.00 -4.75
CA VAL A 65 -1.36 8.78 -5.54
C VAL A 65 -1.27 9.11 -7.02
N CYS A 66 -0.12 8.79 -7.60
CA CYS A 66 0.18 9.04 -9.01
C CYS A 66 0.45 7.69 -9.70
N PRO A 67 -0.18 7.40 -10.86
CA PRO A 67 0.24 6.27 -11.68
C PRO A 67 1.63 6.54 -12.27
N LEU A 68 2.42 5.49 -12.46
CA LEU A 68 3.71 5.57 -13.15
C LEU A 68 3.49 5.68 -14.66
N THR A 69 4.27 6.53 -15.33
CA THR A 69 4.24 6.66 -16.80
C THR A 69 4.98 5.55 -17.51
N ASP A 70 6.11 5.12 -16.95
CA ASP A 70 7.04 4.20 -17.62
C ASP A 70 6.77 2.72 -17.31
N SER A 71 5.85 2.41 -16.37
CA SER A 71 5.53 1.04 -15.97
C SER A 71 4.10 0.87 -15.45
N ASN A 72 3.65 -0.39 -15.36
CA ASN A 72 2.41 -0.72 -14.65
C ASN A 72 2.68 -0.66 -13.15
N GLY A 73 2.41 0.49 -12.56
CA GLY A 73 2.56 0.74 -11.14
C GLY A 73 2.04 2.10 -10.69
N PHE A 74 2.03 2.33 -9.38
CA PHE A 74 1.77 3.66 -8.84
C PHE A 74 2.85 4.04 -7.83
N ILE A 75 3.03 5.35 -7.69
CA ILE A 75 3.82 5.96 -6.63
C ILE A 75 2.89 6.76 -5.73
N MET A 76 3.16 6.70 -4.43
CA MET A 76 2.38 7.37 -3.41
C MET A 76 3.28 8.17 -2.49
N GLU A 77 2.89 9.41 -2.22
CA GLU A 77 3.40 10.22 -1.11
C GLU A 77 2.40 10.16 0.05
N VAL A 78 2.91 9.90 1.25
CA VAL A 78 2.17 9.95 2.51
C VAL A 78 2.79 11.06 3.35
N SER A 79 1.98 12.00 3.79
CA SER A 79 2.42 13.15 4.61
C SER A 79 1.44 13.39 5.75
N GLY A 80 1.96 13.93 6.84
CA GLY A 80 1.25 14.15 8.08
C GLY A 80 1.38 15.59 8.53
N GLU A 81 0.34 16.11 9.19
CA GLU A 81 0.39 17.39 9.87
C GLU A 81 -0.17 17.24 11.28
N ARG A 82 0.55 17.77 12.28
CA ARG A 82 0.16 17.71 13.71
C ARG A 82 -0.16 16.29 14.19
N LEU A 83 0.63 15.32 13.76
CA LEU A 83 0.51 13.93 14.19
C LEU A 83 1.11 13.74 15.59
N PRO A 84 0.55 12.85 16.44
CA PRO A 84 1.18 12.44 17.69
C PRO A 84 2.56 11.80 17.46
N GLU A 85 3.51 12.01 18.38
CA GLU A 85 4.88 11.47 18.27
C GLU A 85 4.93 9.94 18.27
N GLU A 86 3.98 9.27 18.92
CA GLU A 86 3.93 7.80 19.00
C GLU A 86 3.27 7.14 17.78
N LEU A 87 2.81 7.95 16.81
CA LEU A 87 2.07 7.44 15.65
C LEU A 87 3.02 6.74 14.68
N LYS A 88 2.66 5.52 14.30
CA LYS A 88 3.36 4.71 13.31
C LYS A 88 2.43 4.47 12.13
N LEU A 89 3.00 4.52 10.92
CA LEU A 89 2.29 4.09 9.73
C LEU A 89 2.29 2.56 9.68
N CYS A 90 1.14 1.96 9.44
CA CYS A 90 1.03 0.53 9.18
C CYS A 90 0.58 0.30 7.75
N TRP A 91 1.13 -0.71 7.11
CA TRP A 91 0.71 -1.08 5.76
C TRP A 91 0.69 -2.59 5.58
N ALA A 92 -0.15 -3.05 4.66
CA ALA A 92 -0.28 -4.44 4.31
C ALA A 92 -0.45 -4.63 2.81
N PHE A 93 0.07 -5.73 2.29
CA PHE A 93 -0.03 -6.08 0.89
C PHE A 93 -0.23 -7.58 0.69
N GLY A 94 -1.13 -7.94 -0.23
CA GLY A 94 -1.44 -9.33 -0.56
C GLY A 94 -2.49 -9.43 -1.66
N ALA A 95 -3.17 -10.57 -1.74
CA ALA A 95 -4.21 -10.86 -2.74
C ALA A 95 -3.76 -10.78 -4.22
N CYS A 96 -2.56 -11.29 -4.53
CA CYS A 96 -2.07 -11.43 -5.89
C CYS A 96 -2.54 -12.75 -6.52
N ASP A 97 -3.73 -12.79 -7.11
CA ASP A 97 -4.23 -13.97 -7.85
C ASP A 97 -4.12 -13.82 -9.38
N GLY A 98 -3.93 -12.59 -9.81
CA GLY A 98 -3.97 -12.16 -11.20
C GLY A 98 -5.23 -12.52 -11.96
N ALA A 99 -6.35 -12.64 -11.27
CA ALA A 99 -7.67 -12.66 -11.85
C ALA A 99 -8.13 -11.22 -12.12
N ASP A 100 -8.80 -10.99 -13.26
CA ASP A 100 -9.60 -9.78 -13.49
C ASP A 100 -10.99 -9.96 -12.85
N ALA A 101 -11.00 -10.26 -11.55
CA ALA A 101 -12.24 -10.41 -10.80
C ALA A 101 -12.85 -9.03 -10.47
N PRO A 102 -14.19 -8.90 -10.41
CA PRO A 102 -14.82 -7.67 -9.96
C PRO A 102 -14.33 -7.29 -8.56
N ALA A 103 -14.22 -5.99 -8.32
CA ALA A 103 -13.73 -5.48 -7.04
C ALA A 103 -14.58 -6.03 -5.89
N VAL A 104 -13.91 -6.69 -4.94
CA VAL A 104 -14.52 -7.16 -3.69
C VAL A 104 -15.13 -5.94 -2.97
N THR A 105 -16.38 -6.09 -2.52
CA THR A 105 -17.13 -5.02 -1.83
C THR A 105 -16.61 -4.73 -0.42
N ASP A 106 -15.85 -5.67 0.15
CA ASP A 106 -15.10 -5.49 1.39
C ASP A 106 -13.78 -4.73 1.14
N ASN A 107 -13.44 -3.84 2.06
CA ASN A 107 -12.21 -3.04 2.06
C ASN A 107 -11.00 -3.79 2.64
N SER A 108 -11.15 -5.07 2.98
CA SER A 108 -10.06 -5.97 3.39
C SER A 108 -9.23 -6.48 2.21
N ILE A 109 -8.04 -7.02 2.50
CA ILE A 109 -7.27 -7.82 1.54
C ILE A 109 -7.96 -9.18 1.39
N PRO A 110 -8.40 -9.61 0.20
CA PRO A 110 -9.09 -10.89 0.05
C PRO A 110 -8.19 -12.08 0.40
N ALA A 111 -8.44 -12.73 1.54
CA ALA A 111 -7.63 -13.86 2.02
C ALA A 111 -7.63 -15.04 1.04
N ALA A 112 -8.76 -15.29 0.38
CA ALA A 112 -8.88 -16.33 -0.65
C ALA A 112 -7.92 -16.14 -1.85
N SER A 113 -7.52 -14.90 -2.13
CA SER A 113 -6.58 -14.56 -3.20
C SER A 113 -5.12 -14.56 -2.75
N CYS A 114 -4.82 -15.01 -1.52
CA CYS A 114 -3.46 -14.97 -0.95
C CYS A 114 -2.71 -16.30 -0.99
N PHE A 115 -3.40 -17.42 -1.24
CA PHE A 115 -2.87 -18.77 -1.05
C PHE A 115 -1.56 -19.07 -1.81
N HIS A 116 -1.43 -18.55 -3.03
CA HIS A 116 -0.26 -18.77 -3.88
C HIS A 116 0.76 -17.62 -3.84
N ASN A 117 0.60 -16.67 -2.93
CA ASN A 117 1.51 -15.53 -2.85
C ASN A 117 2.79 -15.95 -2.13
N VAL A 118 3.92 -15.82 -2.84
CA VAL A 118 5.25 -16.01 -2.26
C VAL A 118 5.97 -14.67 -2.24
N PHE A 119 6.44 -14.26 -1.06
CA PHE A 119 7.11 -12.99 -0.86
C PHE A 119 8.62 -13.19 -0.66
N SER A 120 9.43 -12.48 -1.43
CA SER A 120 10.85 -12.26 -1.16
C SER A 120 11.03 -10.84 -0.66
N ILE A 121 11.64 -10.65 0.52
CA ILE A 121 11.81 -9.35 1.16
C ILE A 121 13.30 -9.05 1.26
N GLU A 122 13.72 -7.89 0.75
CA GLU A 122 15.09 -7.41 0.76
C GLU A 122 15.11 -5.97 1.30
N GLY A 123 15.42 -5.83 2.59
CA GLY A 123 15.36 -4.53 3.27
C GLY A 123 13.95 -3.94 3.26
N ASN A 124 13.78 -2.78 2.64
CA ASN A 124 12.50 -2.09 2.48
C ASN A 124 11.80 -2.37 1.14
N ALA A 125 12.40 -3.21 0.30
CA ALA A 125 11.82 -3.67 -0.95
C ALA A 125 11.32 -5.11 -0.83
N PHE A 126 10.34 -5.47 -1.64
CA PHE A 126 9.87 -6.85 -1.74
C PHE A 126 9.43 -7.18 -3.15
N THR A 127 9.50 -8.47 -3.48
CA THR A 127 8.94 -9.05 -4.70
C THR A 127 7.92 -10.10 -4.31
N THR A 128 6.73 -10.01 -4.90
CA THR A 128 5.67 -11.02 -4.77
C THR A 128 5.60 -11.83 -6.05
N TYR A 129 5.79 -13.14 -5.93
CA TYR A 129 5.59 -14.11 -7.00
C TYR A 129 4.20 -14.72 -6.88
N TYR A 130 3.48 -14.80 -7.99
CA TYR A 130 2.12 -15.32 -8.01
C TYR A 130 1.70 -15.87 -9.38
N GLY A 131 0.62 -16.66 -9.39
CA GLY A 131 0.13 -17.37 -10.57
C GLY A 131 0.73 -18.77 -10.74
N GLU A 132 0.37 -19.41 -11.84
CA GLU A 132 0.80 -20.79 -12.17
C GLU A 132 2.28 -20.83 -12.58
N SER A 133 2.96 -21.96 -12.41
CA SER A 133 4.41 -22.11 -12.70
C SER A 133 4.81 -21.67 -14.10
N MET A 134 3.98 -21.93 -15.12
CA MET A 134 4.26 -21.55 -16.52
C MET A 134 3.78 -20.14 -16.89
N LYS A 135 3.12 -19.44 -15.97
CA LYS A 135 2.59 -18.07 -16.11
C LYS A 135 2.91 -17.24 -14.87
N LEU A 136 4.09 -17.48 -14.29
CA LEU A 136 4.50 -16.82 -13.07
C LEU A 136 4.62 -15.32 -13.31
N ARG A 137 4.00 -14.53 -12.45
CA ARG A 137 3.98 -13.07 -12.48
C ARG A 137 4.69 -12.53 -11.26
N THR A 138 5.21 -11.32 -11.40
CA THR A 138 5.85 -10.59 -10.30
C THR A 138 5.21 -9.22 -10.12
N VAL A 139 5.10 -8.82 -8.86
CA VAL A 139 4.85 -7.45 -8.44
C VAL A 139 5.95 -7.07 -7.46
N HIS A 140 6.52 -5.90 -7.65
CA HIS A 140 7.55 -5.35 -6.82
C HIS A 140 6.97 -4.19 -6.01
N GLY A 141 7.41 -4.05 -4.78
CA GLY A 141 7.06 -2.95 -3.91
C GLY A 141 8.29 -2.40 -3.22
N VAL A 142 8.36 -1.08 -3.14
CA VAL A 142 9.35 -0.33 -2.36
C VAL A 142 8.59 0.48 -1.32
N SER A 143 8.90 0.22 -0.06
CA SER A 143 8.30 0.87 1.10
C SER A 143 9.30 1.82 1.77
N PRO A 144 8.86 2.67 2.71
CA PRO A 144 9.75 3.51 3.49
C PRO A 144 10.85 2.74 4.21
N ILE A 145 12.05 3.33 4.25
CA ILE A 145 13.19 2.80 5.00
C ILE A 145 12.82 2.73 6.48
N GLY A 146 13.23 1.66 7.17
CA GLY A 146 12.86 1.42 8.56
C GLY A 146 11.50 0.75 8.75
N SER A 147 10.78 0.44 7.67
CA SER A 147 9.59 -0.43 7.73
C SER A 147 9.99 -1.81 8.26
N GLU A 148 9.40 -2.22 9.36
CA GLU A 148 9.54 -3.57 9.91
C GLU A 148 8.59 -4.52 9.18
N ILE A 149 9.04 -5.11 8.08
CA ILE A 149 8.20 -5.99 7.24
C ILE A 149 8.19 -7.40 7.79
N ARG A 150 6.99 -8.00 7.91
CA ARG A 150 6.78 -9.36 8.42
C ARG A 150 5.70 -10.08 7.61
N LEU A 151 5.73 -11.41 7.65
CA LEU A 151 4.62 -12.25 7.17
C LEU A 151 3.51 -12.32 8.23
N SER A 152 2.28 -12.17 7.76
CA SER A 152 1.07 -12.09 8.56
C SER A 152 -0.06 -12.94 7.97
N ASP A 153 -1.05 -13.24 8.80
CA ASP A 153 -2.25 -13.99 8.48
C ASP A 153 -3.34 -13.08 7.92
N GLY A 154 -3.61 -13.20 6.61
CA GLY A 154 -4.66 -12.47 5.90
C GLY A 154 -6.06 -12.68 6.48
N HIS A 155 -6.30 -13.71 7.30
CA HIS A 155 -7.59 -13.87 7.97
C HIS A 155 -7.77 -12.94 9.18
N LYS A 156 -6.70 -12.34 9.71
CA LYS A 156 -6.71 -11.55 10.96
C LYS A 156 -6.59 -10.05 10.73
N GLN A 157 -7.43 -9.50 9.86
CA GLN A 157 -7.37 -8.09 9.43
C GLN A 157 -8.29 -7.12 10.21
N ALA A 158 -8.82 -7.52 11.37
CA ALA A 158 -9.76 -6.70 12.14
C ALA A 158 -9.21 -5.30 12.47
N SER A 159 -7.90 -5.19 12.72
CA SER A 159 -7.17 -3.93 12.89
C SER A 159 -5.73 -4.07 12.36
N PRO A 160 -5.00 -2.97 12.12
CA PRO A 160 -3.59 -3.03 11.73
C PRO A 160 -2.73 -3.81 12.73
N LEU A 161 -2.92 -3.59 14.04
CA LEU A 161 -2.19 -4.33 15.07
C LEU A 161 -2.55 -5.82 15.10
N ALA A 162 -3.82 -6.18 14.90
CA ALA A 162 -4.24 -7.58 14.84
C ALA A 162 -3.57 -8.31 13.68
N LEU A 163 -3.48 -7.66 12.52
CA LEU A 163 -2.80 -8.21 11.36
C LEU A 163 -1.29 -8.34 11.59
N PHE A 164 -0.66 -7.27 12.06
CA PHE A 164 0.79 -7.25 12.27
C PHE A 164 1.26 -8.32 13.27
N ASN A 165 0.48 -8.56 14.33
CA ASN A 165 0.79 -9.54 15.37
C ASN A 165 0.24 -10.95 15.10
N SER A 166 -0.40 -11.18 13.95
CA SER A 166 -1.10 -12.44 13.65
C SER A 166 -0.20 -13.66 13.47
N GLY A 167 1.07 -13.43 13.09
CA GLY A 167 2.07 -14.45 12.82
C GLY A 167 1.99 -15.06 11.42
N LYS A 168 2.93 -15.96 11.13
CA LYS A 168 3.17 -16.52 9.79
C LYS A 168 2.45 -17.85 9.48
N LYS A 169 1.78 -18.45 10.47
CA LYS A 169 1.09 -19.74 10.29
C LYS A 169 -0.30 -19.49 9.70
N THR A 170 -0.39 -19.52 8.37
CA THR A 170 -1.61 -19.22 7.63
C THR A 170 -1.57 -19.89 6.24
N ASP A 171 -2.73 -20.10 5.66
CA ASP A 171 -2.92 -20.44 4.24
C ASP A 171 -3.19 -19.18 3.38
N ALA A 172 -3.32 -18.00 3.99
CA ALA A 172 -3.52 -16.72 3.33
C ALA A 172 -2.39 -15.74 3.70
N PRO A 173 -1.14 -15.98 3.26
CA PRO A 173 -0.02 -15.13 3.61
C PRO A 173 -0.17 -13.73 3.00
N VAL A 174 0.02 -12.73 3.84
CA VAL A 174 0.20 -11.33 3.43
C VAL A 174 1.48 -10.79 4.04
N ILE A 175 2.04 -9.73 3.46
CA ILE A 175 3.05 -8.94 4.15
C ILE A 175 2.36 -7.79 4.87
N SER A 176 2.83 -7.50 6.08
CA SER A 176 2.46 -6.28 6.79
C SER A 176 3.71 -5.65 7.40
N ALA A 177 3.65 -4.35 7.65
CA ALA A 177 4.75 -3.66 8.28
C ALA A 177 4.30 -2.52 9.17
N LEU A 178 5.18 -2.18 10.12
CA LEU A 178 5.13 -0.95 10.88
C LEU A 178 6.30 -0.06 10.48
N CYS A 179 6.01 1.18 10.15
CA CYS A 179 7.00 2.20 9.84
C CYS A 179 6.92 3.29 10.92
N PRO A 180 8.02 3.55 11.65
CA PRO A 180 8.15 4.80 12.40
C PRO A 180 7.86 5.98 11.47
N TRP A 181 7.17 7.00 11.97
CA TRP A 181 6.81 8.14 11.14
C TRP A 181 7.01 9.44 11.91
N GLU A 182 7.98 10.24 11.48
CA GLU A 182 8.17 11.55 12.06
C GLU A 182 7.11 12.54 11.53
N PRO A 183 6.51 13.40 12.38
CA PRO A 183 5.39 14.25 11.99
C PRO A 183 5.62 15.21 10.80
N GLN A 184 6.87 15.51 10.44
CA GLN A 184 7.21 16.38 9.31
C GLN A 184 7.78 15.60 8.11
N GLU A 185 7.96 14.29 8.26
CA GLU A 185 8.55 13.45 7.23
C GLU A 185 7.50 13.04 6.19
N LYS A 186 7.93 13.07 4.93
CA LYS A 186 7.18 12.50 3.82
C LYS A 186 7.68 11.10 3.54
N LEU A 187 6.74 10.15 3.54
CA LEU A 187 7.01 8.76 3.25
C LEU A 187 6.55 8.43 1.84
N TYR A 188 7.30 7.56 1.16
CA TYR A 188 7.00 7.17 -0.22
C TYR A 188 6.77 5.68 -0.35
N PHE A 189 5.82 5.30 -1.20
CA PHE A 189 5.63 3.92 -1.63
C PHE A 189 5.65 3.86 -3.15
N CYS A 190 6.22 2.79 -3.70
CA CYS A 190 6.17 2.53 -5.14
C CYS A 190 5.85 1.05 -5.36
N PHE A 191 4.84 0.78 -6.18
CA PHE A 191 4.46 -0.57 -6.58
C PHE A 191 4.52 -0.67 -8.09
N TYR A 192 5.13 -1.72 -8.65
CA TYR A 192 5.31 -1.87 -10.09
C TYR A 192 5.48 -3.33 -10.54
N GLN A 193 5.18 -3.64 -11.81
CA GLN A 193 5.37 -4.99 -12.38
C GLN A 193 6.58 -5.11 -13.33
N ARG A 194 7.15 -3.98 -13.76
CA ARG A 194 8.32 -3.91 -14.68
C ARG A 194 9.10 -2.62 -14.41
N GLY A 195 10.42 -2.69 -14.23
CA GLY A 195 11.29 -1.56 -13.89
C GLY A 195 12.12 -1.87 -12.64
N ASP A 196 13.12 -1.05 -12.34
CA ASP A 196 13.93 -1.19 -11.12
C ASP A 196 13.96 0.15 -10.40
N TYR A 197 13.23 0.25 -9.28
CA TYR A 197 13.15 1.47 -8.48
C TYR A 197 13.76 1.24 -7.09
N ASN A 198 14.57 2.20 -6.65
CA ASN A 198 15.16 2.26 -5.31
C ASN A 198 14.54 3.43 -4.54
N TYR A 199 14.51 3.34 -3.21
CA TYR A 199 13.82 4.33 -2.37
C TYR A 199 14.30 5.77 -2.58
N PHE A 200 15.62 5.98 -2.69
CA PHE A 200 16.21 7.31 -2.88
C PHE A 200 15.74 7.99 -4.18
N MET A 201 15.23 7.25 -5.16
CA MET A 201 14.71 7.79 -6.42
C MET A 201 13.25 8.25 -6.31
N LEU A 202 12.50 7.78 -5.32
CA LEU A 202 11.05 7.97 -5.22
C LEU A 202 10.63 9.45 -5.09
N PRO A 203 11.30 10.32 -4.30
CA PRO A 203 10.91 11.73 -4.24
C PRO A 203 11.01 12.44 -5.60
N GLY A 204 12.09 12.17 -6.35
CA GLY A 204 12.28 12.73 -7.69
C GLY A 204 11.27 12.18 -8.71
N LEU A 205 11.02 10.87 -8.67
CA LEU A 205 10.02 10.22 -9.51
C LEU A 205 8.62 10.79 -9.23
N PHE A 206 8.24 10.94 -7.96
CA PHE A 206 6.96 11.52 -7.56
C PHE A 206 6.79 12.94 -8.13
N GLY A 207 7.83 13.78 -8.01
CA GLY A 207 7.82 15.13 -8.58
C GLY A 207 7.61 15.16 -10.10
N LYS A 208 8.18 14.19 -10.85
CA LYS A 208 7.97 14.03 -12.30
C LYS A 208 6.53 13.63 -12.63
N GLU A 209 6.02 12.58 -11.99
CA GLU A 209 4.67 12.04 -12.27
C GLU A 209 3.57 13.02 -11.87
N HIS A 210 3.74 13.71 -10.73
CA HIS A 210 2.78 14.71 -10.25
C HIS A 210 2.70 15.94 -11.17
N LYS A 211 3.84 16.45 -11.67
CA LYS A 211 3.88 17.63 -12.55
C LYS A 211 3.26 17.37 -13.92
N THR A 212 3.51 16.19 -14.48
CA THR A 212 3.00 15.80 -15.81
C THR A 212 1.47 15.84 -15.88
N ARG A 213 0.78 15.63 -14.75
CA ARG A 213 -0.69 15.62 -14.65
C ARG A 213 -1.29 16.90 -14.06
N SER A 214 -0.47 17.85 -13.65
CA SER A 214 -0.92 19.18 -13.18
C SER A 214 -1.01 20.22 -14.31
N LYS A 215 -0.65 19.83 -15.55
CA LYS A 215 -0.86 20.57 -16.79
C LYS A 215 -2.07 20.01 -17.51
#